data_AF-A0A0F2JM07-F1
#
_entry.id   AF-A0A0F2JM07-F1
#
_cell.length_a   1.000
_cell.length_b   1.000
_cell.length_c   1.000
_cell.angle_alpha   90.00
_cell.angle_beta   90.00
_cell.angle_gamma   90.00
#
_symmetry.space_group_name_H-M   'P 1'
#
loop_
_entity.id
_entity.type
_entity.pdbx_description
1 polymer ?
#
loop_
_entity_poly.entity_id
_entity_poly.type
_entity_poly.pdbx_seq_one_letter_code
_entity_poly.pdbx_strand_id
1 'polypeptide(L)'
;MSSSNDAEKIRQEHDVPSGKIRKIVIYSSMAVVLLVIIAYAGMHFTSQPNFCASCHLISPSVTSWAQGQHKDVTCLKCHADPGYIGYVKRKIGGLKEVYLHVTNQEPNKLSARLNVEACISCHTGSDFPKAKNLLLTSGDMAPKFQHAEILKNKISCLTCHQNVGHSKDSTK
;
A
#
# COMPACT_ATOMS: atom_id res chain seq x y z
N MET A 1 -38.65 -20.57 -56.28
CA MET A 1 -38.11 -19.19 -56.24
C MET A 1 -38.22 -18.60 -54.82
N SER A 2 -37.64 -19.23 -53.79
CA SER A 2 -37.71 -18.71 -52.40
C SER A 2 -36.35 -18.70 -51.66
N SER A 3 -35.28 -19.22 -52.27
CA SER A 3 -34.01 -19.47 -51.56
C SER A 3 -32.98 -18.34 -51.67
N SER A 4 -33.16 -17.38 -52.59
CA SER A 4 -32.21 -16.28 -52.80
C SER A 4 -32.45 -15.08 -51.88
N ASN A 5 -33.69 -14.86 -51.45
CA ASN A 5 -34.07 -13.67 -50.67
C ASN A 5 -33.63 -13.77 -49.20
N ASP A 6 -33.52 -14.99 -48.66
CA ASP A 6 -33.09 -15.20 -47.28
C ASP A 6 -31.58 -15.00 -47.10
N ALA A 7 -30.78 -15.36 -48.11
CA ALA A 7 -29.33 -15.17 -48.09
C ALA A 7 -28.92 -13.68 -48.18
N GLU A 8 -29.71 -12.86 -48.88
CA GLU A 8 -29.47 -11.42 -48.98
C GLU A 8 -29.92 -10.66 -47.71
N LYS A 9 -31.01 -11.12 -47.08
CA LYS A 9 -31.51 -10.59 -45.81
C LYS A 9 -30.55 -10.84 -44.64
N ILE A 10 -29.87 -11.98 -44.61
CA ILE A 10 -28.88 -12.31 -43.57
C ILE A 10 -27.59 -11.47 -43.73
N ARG A 11 -27.25 -11.04 -44.96
CA ARG A 11 -26.04 -10.25 -45.23
C ARG A 11 -26.13 -8.79 -44.76
N GLN A 12 -27.34 -8.24 -44.61
CA GLN A 12 -27.55 -6.82 -44.28
C GLN A 12 -27.59 -6.51 -42.78
N GLU A 13 -27.67 -7.51 -41.88
CA GLU A 13 -27.68 -7.26 -40.43
C GLU A 13 -26.28 -7.16 -39.80
N HIS A 14 -25.22 -7.48 -40.54
CA HIS A 14 -23.85 -7.53 -40.01
C HIS A 14 -22.99 -6.29 -40.30
N ASP A 15 -23.56 -5.22 -40.88
CA ASP A 15 -22.81 -3.99 -41.13
C ASP A 15 -22.92 -3.04 -39.94
N VAL A 16 -22.22 -3.38 -38.85
CA VAL A 16 -22.16 -2.52 -37.67
C VAL A 16 -21.38 -1.25 -38.06
N PRO A 17 -21.98 -0.05 -38.00
CA PRO A 17 -21.34 1.15 -38.54
C PRO A 17 -20.04 1.45 -37.77
N SER A 18 -18.91 1.27 -38.46
CA SER A 18 -17.55 1.36 -37.93
C SER A 18 -17.27 2.65 -37.14
N GLY A 19 -17.94 3.76 -37.50
CA GLY A 19 -17.86 5.03 -36.79
C GLY A 19 -18.51 5.04 -35.40
N LYS A 20 -19.57 4.25 -35.18
CA LYS A 20 -20.20 4.11 -33.85
C LYS A 20 -19.37 3.22 -32.94
N ILE A 21 -18.87 2.08 -33.45
CA ILE A 21 -17.97 1.20 -32.68
C ILE A 21 -16.69 1.94 -32.30
N ARG A 22 -16.06 2.66 -33.24
CA ARG A 22 -14.86 3.46 -32.96
C ARG A 22 -15.08 4.49 -31.86
N LYS A 23 -16.22 5.19 -31.86
CA LYS A 23 -16.58 6.14 -30.79
C LYS A 23 -16.78 5.43 -29.45
N ILE A 24 -17.48 4.29 -29.43
CA ILE A 24 -17.70 3.49 -28.20
C ILE A 24 -16.36 3.01 -27.63
N VAL A 25 -15.47 2.48 -28.46
CA VAL A 25 -14.13 2.02 -28.03
C VAL A 25 -13.31 3.19 -27.49
N ILE A 26 -13.33 4.35 -28.14
CA ILE A 26 -12.62 5.55 -27.66
C ILE A 26 -13.18 6.01 -26.31
N TYR A 27 -14.50 6.19 -26.18
CA TYR A 27 -15.09 6.64 -24.93
C TYR A 27 -14.93 5.62 -23.79
N SER A 28 -15.04 4.33 -24.10
CA SER A 28 -14.77 3.26 -23.13
C SER A 28 -13.32 3.28 -22.67
N SER A 29 -12.37 3.43 -23.60
CA SER A 29 -10.94 3.51 -23.26
C SER A 29 -10.64 4.74 -22.41
N MET A 30 -11.18 5.90 -22.77
CA MET A 30 -11.04 7.13 -21.98
C MET A 30 -11.63 6.97 -20.57
N ALA A 31 -12.79 6.33 -20.45
CA ALA A 31 -13.40 6.05 -19.15
C ALA A 31 -12.53 5.12 -18.30
N VAL A 32 -11.97 4.06 -18.89
CA VAL A 32 -11.05 3.16 -18.18
C VAL A 32 -9.80 3.90 -17.71
N VAL A 33 -9.19 4.71 -18.56
CA VAL A 33 -8.01 5.52 -18.19
C VAL A 33 -8.35 6.48 -17.04
N LEU A 34 -9.49 7.17 -17.12
CA LEU A 34 -9.95 8.05 -16.05
C LEU A 34 -10.15 7.29 -14.73
N LEU A 35 -10.77 6.12 -14.77
CA LEU A 35 -10.96 5.27 -13.59
C LEU A 35 -9.62 4.85 -12.97
N VAL A 36 -8.64 4.48 -13.79
CA VAL A 36 -7.28 4.14 -13.30
C VAL A 36 -6.62 5.33 -12.62
N ILE A 37 -6.73 6.53 -13.19
CA ILE A 37 -6.18 7.76 -12.58
C ILE A 37 -6.84 8.04 -11.23
N ILE A 38 -8.17 7.97 -11.17
CA ILE A 38 -8.94 8.18 -9.94
C ILE A 38 -8.56 7.15 -8.88
N ALA A 39 -8.47 5.87 -9.26
CA ALA A 39 -8.07 4.80 -8.35
C ALA A 39 -6.65 5.02 -7.82
N TYR A 40 -5.70 5.40 -8.69
CA TYR A 40 -4.33 5.70 -8.29
C TYR A 40 -4.25 6.88 -7.32
N ALA A 41 -4.95 7.99 -7.63
CA ALA A 41 -5.01 9.15 -6.77
C ALA A 41 -5.64 8.82 -5.40
N GLY A 42 -6.75 8.06 -5.39
CA GLY A 42 -7.41 7.61 -4.17
C GLY A 42 -6.52 6.69 -3.33
N MET A 43 -5.81 5.76 -3.96
CA MET A 43 -4.83 4.92 -3.26
C MET A 43 -3.73 5.78 -2.63
N HIS A 44 -3.17 6.74 -3.36
CA HIS A 44 -2.11 7.59 -2.85
C HIS A 44 -2.57 8.51 -1.71
N PHE A 45 -3.77 9.10 -1.83
CA PHE A 45 -4.40 9.92 -0.80
C PHE A 45 -4.62 9.12 0.49
N THR A 46 -5.19 7.92 0.38
CA THR A 46 -5.44 7.02 1.53
C THR A 46 -4.16 6.38 2.10
N SER A 47 -2.98 6.72 1.58
CA SER A 47 -1.67 6.30 2.09
C SER A 47 -0.97 7.39 2.90
N GLN A 48 -1.55 8.60 2.96
CA GLN A 48 -0.94 9.73 3.64
C GLN A 48 -1.18 9.68 5.16
N PRO A 49 -0.23 10.14 5.99
CA PRO A 49 -0.41 10.22 7.44
C PRO A 49 -1.67 10.97 7.87
N ASN A 50 -2.05 12.04 7.15
CA ASN A 50 -3.26 12.82 7.44
C ASN A 50 -4.55 12.00 7.26
N PHE A 51 -4.59 11.10 6.28
CA PHE A 51 -5.72 10.18 6.14
C PHE A 51 -5.73 9.15 7.29
N CYS A 52 -4.57 8.60 7.65
CA CYS A 52 -4.51 7.70 8.82
C CYS A 52 -4.94 8.39 10.12
N ALA A 53 -4.62 9.67 10.27
CA ALA A 53 -5.00 10.48 11.43
C ALA A 53 -6.51 10.77 11.52
N SER A 54 -7.27 10.60 10.43
CA SER A 54 -8.73 10.77 10.48
C SER A 54 -9.44 9.63 11.23
N CYS A 55 -8.77 8.49 11.40
CA CYS A 55 -9.27 7.39 12.24
C CYS A 55 -8.81 7.60 13.69
N HIS A 56 -9.75 7.74 14.62
CA HIS A 56 -9.42 7.96 16.04
C HIS A 56 -8.59 6.81 16.64
N LEU A 57 -8.79 5.57 16.17
CA LEU A 57 -8.03 4.39 16.60
C LEU A 57 -6.53 4.48 16.21
N ILE A 58 -6.22 5.23 15.15
CA ILE A 58 -4.87 5.33 14.58
C ILE A 58 -4.20 6.66 14.93
N SER A 59 -4.98 7.71 15.17
CA SER A 59 -4.51 9.08 15.48
C SER A 59 -3.43 9.16 16.57
N PRO A 60 -3.51 8.42 17.71
CA PRO A 60 -2.44 8.43 18.70
C PRO A 60 -1.10 7.91 18.15
N SER A 61 -1.14 6.85 17.33
CA SER A 61 0.04 6.29 16.66
C SER A 61 0.63 7.28 15.66
N VAL A 62 -0.20 8.02 14.90
CA VAL A 62 0.28 9.07 13.99
C VAL A 62 0.95 10.21 14.76
N THR A 63 0.36 10.63 15.88
CA THR A 63 0.95 11.67 16.74
C THR A 63 2.31 11.25 17.28
N SER A 64 2.45 9.99 17.74
CA SER A 64 3.73 9.48 18.19
C SER A 64 4.75 9.36 17.05
N TRP A 65 4.32 8.90 15.87
CA TRP A 65 5.17 8.80 14.68
C TRP A 65 5.72 10.17 14.25
N ALA A 66 4.89 11.22 14.29
CA ALA A 66 5.29 12.58 13.92
C ALA A 66 6.42 13.16 14.79
N GLN A 67 6.59 12.64 16.01
CA GLN A 67 7.67 13.01 16.94
C GLN A 67 8.91 12.11 16.80
N GLY A 68 8.81 11.01 16.06
CA GLY A 68 9.86 10.01 15.90
C GLY A 68 10.88 10.33 14.79
N GLN A 69 11.90 9.47 14.69
CA GLN A 69 12.97 9.57 13.68
C GLN A 69 12.49 9.25 12.25
N HIS A 70 11.33 8.61 12.12
CA HIS A 70 10.74 8.21 10.83
C HIS A 70 9.61 9.13 10.35
N LYS A 71 9.45 10.32 10.97
CA LYS A 71 8.38 11.29 10.64
C LYS A 71 8.39 11.79 9.19
N ASP A 72 9.49 11.57 8.46
CA ASP A 72 9.64 11.99 7.07
C ASP A 72 9.29 10.89 6.05
N VAL A 73 8.87 9.69 6.50
CA VAL A 73 8.43 8.59 5.61
C VAL A 73 6.97 8.21 5.85
N THR A 74 6.22 7.90 4.79
CA THR A 74 4.79 7.57 4.91
C THR A 74 4.57 6.28 5.70
N CYS A 75 3.39 6.16 6.32
CA CYS A 75 3.04 5.01 7.17
C CYS A 75 3.24 3.65 6.47
N LEU A 76 2.92 3.60 5.17
CA LEU A 76 3.02 2.38 4.37
C LEU A 76 4.46 1.98 4.03
N LYS A 77 5.46 2.84 4.24
CA LYS A 77 6.87 2.43 4.14
C LYS A 77 7.24 1.39 5.20
N CYS A 78 6.51 1.36 6.32
CA CYS A 78 6.66 0.34 7.35
C CYS A 78 5.49 -0.66 7.32
N HIS A 79 4.25 -0.18 7.21
CA HIS A 79 3.04 -1.00 7.35
C HIS A 79 2.60 -1.76 6.08
N ALA A 80 3.30 -1.61 4.95
CA ALA A 80 3.09 -2.42 3.76
C ALA A 80 4.38 -3.18 3.41
N ASP A 81 4.24 -4.34 2.77
CA ASP A 81 5.41 -5.03 2.22
C ASP A 81 6.04 -4.14 1.14
N PRO A 82 7.38 -4.17 0.99
CA PRO A 82 8.04 -3.44 -0.08
C PRO A 82 7.50 -3.79 -1.47
N GLY A 83 7.50 -2.77 -2.34
CA GLY A 83 7.09 -2.91 -3.75
C GLY A 83 5.58 -2.77 -3.98
N TYR A 84 5.20 -2.79 -5.26
CA TYR A 84 3.82 -2.52 -5.69
C TYR A 84 2.81 -3.56 -5.21
N ILE A 85 3.20 -4.85 -5.18
CA ILE A 85 2.33 -5.93 -4.72
C ILE A 85 2.00 -5.77 -3.23
N GLY A 86 2.99 -5.43 -2.41
CA GLY A 86 2.80 -5.17 -0.99
C GLY A 86 1.88 -3.99 -0.73
N TYR A 87 2.04 -2.92 -1.49
CA TYR A 87 1.16 -1.76 -1.45
C TYR A 87 -0.31 -2.13 -1.71
N VAL A 88 -0.58 -2.87 -2.79
CA VAL A 88 -1.95 -3.32 -3.12
C VAL A 88 -2.52 -4.26 -2.05
N LYS A 89 -1.73 -5.24 -1.59
CA LYS A 89 -2.14 -6.16 -0.51
C LYS A 89 -2.53 -5.38 0.75
N ARG A 90 -1.76 -4.37 1.13
CA ARG A 90 -2.06 -3.55 2.30
C ARG A 90 -3.35 -2.75 2.14
N LYS A 91 -3.64 -2.25 0.92
CA LYS A 91 -4.91 -1.59 0.62
C LYS A 91 -6.12 -2.52 0.77
N ILE A 92 -6.02 -3.74 0.24
CA ILE A 92 -7.07 -4.77 0.42
C ILE A 92 -7.24 -5.11 1.91
N GLY A 93 -6.15 -5.26 2.66
CA GLY A 93 -6.20 -5.44 4.12
C GLY A 93 -6.86 -4.26 4.84
N GLY A 94 -6.63 -3.03 4.37
CA GLY A 94 -7.25 -1.82 4.91
C GLY A 94 -8.76 -1.79 4.74
N LEU A 95 -9.28 -2.33 3.63
CA LEU A 95 -10.74 -2.46 3.45
C LEU A 95 -11.36 -3.37 4.51
N LYS A 96 -10.66 -4.44 4.91
CA LYS A 96 -11.11 -5.30 6.02
C LYS A 96 -11.12 -4.55 7.35
N GLU A 97 -10.10 -3.74 7.63
CA GLU A 97 -10.04 -2.92 8.85
C GLU A 97 -11.16 -1.88 8.89
N VAL A 98 -11.45 -1.23 7.77
CA VAL A 98 -12.60 -0.31 7.64
C VAL A 98 -13.91 -1.05 7.86
N TYR A 99 -14.08 -2.23 7.26
CA TYR A 99 -15.26 -3.07 7.48
C TYR A 99 -15.46 -3.39 8.97
N LEU A 100 -14.40 -3.88 9.64
CA LEU A 100 -14.46 -4.20 11.07
C LEU A 100 -14.82 -2.96 11.90
N HIS A 101 -14.26 -1.79 11.58
CA HIS A 101 -14.57 -0.57 12.29
C HIS A 101 -16.03 -0.13 12.13
N VAL A 102 -16.57 -0.15 10.90
CA VAL A 102 -17.96 0.27 10.66
C VAL A 102 -18.98 -0.73 11.22
N THR A 103 -18.59 -1.99 11.40
CA THR A 103 -19.42 -3.02 12.04
C THR A 103 -19.21 -3.11 13.56
N ASN A 104 -18.36 -2.27 14.16
CA ASN A 104 -17.97 -2.32 15.58
C ASN A 104 -17.38 -3.68 15.99
N GLN A 105 -16.57 -4.27 15.12
CA GLN A 105 -15.89 -5.55 15.27
C GLN A 105 -14.36 -5.38 15.31
N GLU A 106 -13.87 -4.17 15.58
CA GLU A 106 -12.44 -3.95 15.80
C GLU A 106 -11.92 -4.73 17.02
N PRO A 107 -10.66 -5.21 16.98
CA PRO A 107 -10.06 -5.87 18.13
C PRO A 107 -9.77 -4.86 19.25
N ASN A 108 -9.83 -5.33 20.50
CA ASN A 108 -9.45 -4.55 21.69
C ASN A 108 -7.99 -4.06 21.71
N LYS A 109 -7.17 -4.53 20.78
CA LYS A 109 -5.79 -4.09 20.60
C LYS A 109 -5.41 -4.19 19.13
N LEU A 110 -4.94 -3.08 18.58
CA LEU A 110 -4.40 -3.07 17.22
C LEU A 110 -2.98 -3.62 17.20
N SER A 111 -2.74 -4.53 16.26
CA SER A 111 -1.40 -5.06 16.01
C SER A 111 -1.14 -5.04 14.51
N ALA A 112 -0.07 -4.38 14.11
CA ALA A 112 0.45 -4.48 12.77
C ALA A 112 1.56 -5.53 12.72
N ARG A 113 1.51 -6.40 11.71
CA ARG A 113 2.67 -7.21 11.34
C ARG A 113 3.63 -6.32 10.55
N LEU A 114 4.87 -6.26 11.02
CA LEU A 114 5.95 -5.52 10.36
C LEU A 114 6.97 -6.51 9.84
N ASN A 115 7.32 -6.35 8.57
CA ASN A 115 8.26 -7.22 7.87
C ASN A 115 9.66 -6.62 7.92
N VAL A 116 10.66 -7.47 8.16
CA VAL A 116 12.08 -7.06 8.24
C VAL A 116 12.51 -6.38 6.93
N GLU A 117 11.94 -6.84 5.82
CA GLU A 117 12.12 -6.31 4.47
C GLU A 117 11.77 -4.82 4.37
N ALA A 118 10.77 -4.35 5.11
CA ALA A 118 10.40 -2.93 5.15
C ALA A 118 11.53 -2.08 5.75
N CYS A 119 12.16 -2.56 6.83
CA CYS A 119 13.29 -1.88 7.46
C CYS A 119 14.51 -1.85 6.54
N ILE A 120 14.93 -3.00 6.02
CA ILE A 120 16.17 -3.08 5.21
C ILE A 120 16.02 -2.39 3.84
N SER A 121 14.80 -2.24 3.31
CA SER A 121 14.57 -1.51 2.06
C SER A 121 15.16 -0.08 2.10
N CYS A 122 15.12 0.57 3.27
CA CYS A 122 15.74 1.87 3.50
C CYS A 122 17.14 1.73 4.12
N HIS A 123 17.32 0.80 5.06
CA HIS A 123 18.54 0.72 5.87
C HIS A 123 19.70 -0.05 5.24
N THR A 124 19.51 -0.64 4.06
CA THR A 124 20.60 -1.18 3.22
C THR A 124 20.53 -0.69 1.78
N GLY A 125 19.49 0.06 1.41
CA GLY A 125 19.27 0.57 0.06
C GLY A 125 19.97 1.91 -0.20
N SER A 126 20.16 2.23 -1.48
CA SER A 126 20.70 3.52 -1.93
C SER A 126 19.67 4.65 -1.91
N ASP A 127 18.39 4.31 -1.96
CA ASP A 127 17.29 5.26 -2.18
C ASP A 127 17.00 6.14 -0.96
N PHE A 128 17.53 5.77 0.20
CA PHE A 128 17.38 6.50 1.46
C PHE A 128 18.76 6.85 2.04
N PRO A 129 19.46 7.84 1.47
CA PRO A 129 20.84 8.18 1.89
C PRO A 129 20.92 8.69 3.34
N LYS A 130 19.80 9.14 3.91
CA LYS A 130 19.69 9.55 5.33
C LYS A 130 19.45 8.38 6.28
N ALA A 131 19.05 7.22 5.77
CA ALA A 131 18.88 6.04 6.59
C ALA A 131 20.25 5.53 7.01
N LYS A 132 20.45 5.33 8.32
CA LYS A 132 21.68 4.76 8.85
C LYS A 132 21.87 3.36 8.29
N ASN A 133 22.99 3.13 7.60
CA ASN A 133 23.26 1.85 6.97
C ASN A 133 23.58 0.78 8.04
N LEU A 134 22.83 -0.32 8.01
CA LEU A 134 22.96 -1.44 8.96
C LEU A 134 24.34 -2.11 8.95
N LEU A 135 25.10 -1.97 7.84
CA LEU A 135 26.46 -2.50 7.72
C LEU A 135 27.50 -1.64 8.45
N LEU A 136 27.12 -0.45 8.93
CA LEU A 136 28.05 0.55 9.47
C LEU A 136 27.69 1.06 10.88
N THR A 137 26.49 0.82 11.40
CA THR A 137 26.01 1.56 12.58
C THR A 137 25.23 0.73 13.59
N SER A 138 25.96 -0.02 14.40
CA SER A 138 25.86 0.27 15.82
C SER A 138 26.63 1.59 16.00
N GLY A 139 25.99 2.69 16.42
CA GLY A 139 26.78 3.87 16.84
C GLY A 139 27.80 3.46 17.91
N ASP A 140 28.74 4.32 18.28
CA ASP A 140 29.86 3.99 19.19
C ASP A 140 29.42 3.38 20.55
N MET A 141 28.14 3.45 20.89
CA MET A 141 27.53 2.91 22.12
C MET A 141 26.53 1.76 21.91
N ALA A 142 26.30 1.29 20.68
CA ALA A 142 25.45 0.13 20.45
C ALA A 142 26.30 -1.16 20.52
N PRO A 143 25.83 -2.21 21.21
CA PRO A 143 26.58 -3.46 21.30
C PRO A 143 26.88 -3.98 19.88
N LYS A 144 28.08 -4.53 19.70
CA LYS A 144 28.57 -5.07 18.42
C LYS A 144 27.82 -6.36 18.07
N PHE A 145 26.52 -6.27 17.82
CA PHE A 145 25.72 -7.36 17.29
C PHE A 145 25.85 -7.39 15.78
N GLN A 146 26.16 -8.57 15.25
CA GLN A 146 26.15 -8.79 13.81
C GLN A 146 24.70 -8.88 13.32
N HIS A 147 24.23 -7.83 12.64
CA HIS A 147 22.91 -7.83 12.00
C HIS A 147 22.76 -8.96 10.96
N ALA A 148 23.86 -9.52 10.45
CA ALA A 148 23.84 -10.67 9.54
C ALA A 148 23.06 -11.88 10.11
N GLU A 149 23.30 -12.23 11.37
CA GLU A 149 22.62 -13.39 12.01
C GLU A 149 21.14 -13.08 12.32
N ILE A 150 20.82 -11.82 12.64
CA ILE A 150 19.45 -11.34 12.85
C ILE A 150 18.65 -11.44 11.55
N LEU A 151 19.24 -10.99 10.43
CA LEU A 151 18.63 -11.06 9.10
C LEU A 151 18.45 -12.51 8.65
N LYS A 152 19.46 -13.35 8.85
CA LYS A 152 19.40 -14.79 8.52
C LYS A 152 18.26 -15.50 9.24
N ASN A 153 18.08 -15.21 10.53
CA ASN A 153 17.02 -15.81 11.34
C ASN A 153 15.67 -15.07 11.28
N LYS A 154 15.55 -14.04 10.43
CA LYS A 154 14.34 -13.21 10.28
C LYS A 154 13.81 -12.65 11.62
N ILE A 155 14.72 -12.34 12.54
CA ILE A 155 14.36 -11.77 13.83
C ILE A 155 13.90 -10.32 13.60
N SER A 156 12.74 -9.97 14.19
CA SER A 156 12.20 -8.62 14.07
C SER A 156 13.17 -7.58 14.61
N CYS A 157 13.39 -6.52 13.82
CA CYS A 157 14.20 -5.36 14.23
C CYS A 157 13.64 -4.71 15.50
N LEU A 158 12.32 -4.78 15.71
CA LEU A 158 11.61 -4.22 16.86
C LEU A 158 11.90 -4.95 18.17
N THR A 159 12.56 -6.11 18.13
CA THR A 159 13.02 -6.80 19.35
C THR A 159 13.95 -5.89 20.16
N CYS A 160 14.86 -5.20 19.47
CA CYS A 160 15.83 -4.28 20.07
C CYS A 160 15.49 -2.81 19.76
N HIS A 161 15.11 -2.49 18.53
CA HIS A 161 14.72 -1.14 18.12
C HIS A 161 13.25 -0.87 18.43
N GLN A 162 12.94 -0.88 19.73
CA GLN A 162 11.59 -0.63 20.22
C GLN A 162 11.20 0.83 19.95
N ASN A 163 9.92 1.07 19.62
CA ASN A 163 9.33 2.40 19.44
C ASN A 163 9.86 3.22 18.26
N VAL A 164 10.48 2.60 17.24
CA VAL A 164 10.93 3.32 16.03
C VAL A 164 9.79 3.94 15.21
N GLY A 165 8.61 3.31 15.25
CA GLY A 165 7.42 3.78 14.54
C GLY A 165 6.56 4.68 15.42
N HIS A 166 6.18 4.18 16.60
CA HIS A 166 5.33 4.87 17.56
C HIS A 166 5.52 4.26 18.95
N SER A 167 5.15 4.98 20.01
CA SER A 167 5.29 4.54 21.41
C SER A 167 4.34 3.38 21.72
N LYS A 168 4.69 2.55 22.72
CA LYS A 168 3.85 1.41 23.15
C LYS A 168 2.44 1.83 23.58
N ASP A 169 2.29 3.02 24.14
CA ASP A 169 1.01 3.50 24.69
C ASP A 169 0.06 4.05 23.61
N SER A 170 0.54 4.18 22.37
CA SER A 170 -0.21 4.76 21.26
C SER A 170 -1.02 3.76 20.44
N THR A 171 -1.01 2.47 20.82
CA THR A 171 -1.71 1.37 20.12
C THR A 171 -2.81 0.74 20.98
N LYS A 172 -3.51 1.55 21.78
CA LYS A 172 -4.64 1.08 22.61
C LYS A 172 -5.78 0.57 21.74
#